data_AF-A0A376SAH5-F1
#
_entry.id   AF-A0A376SAH5-F1
#
_cell.length_a   1.000
_cell.length_b   1.000
_cell.length_c   1.000
_cell.angle_alpha   90.00
_cell.angle_beta   90.00
_cell.angle_gamma   90.00
#
_symmetry.space_group_name_H-M   'P 1'
#
loop_
_entity.id
_entity.type
_entity.pdbx_description
1 polymer ?
#
loop_
_entity_poly.entity_id
_entity_poly.type
_entity_poly.pdbx_seq_one_letter_code
_entity_poly.pdbx_strand_id
1 'polypeptide(L)'
;MACVMQRRLRWVIMVEVPSVCYIIDHFCDEVDFFSIGSNDMTQYLYAVDRNNPRVSPLYNPITPSFLRMLQQIITTAHQRGKWGRHLR
;
A
#
# COMPACT_ATOMS: atom_id res chain seq x y z
N MET A 1 -29.15 -0.53 31.56
CA MET A 1 -27.74 -0.89 31.35
C MET A 1 -27.44 -0.77 29.86
N ALA A 2 -26.90 0.38 29.43
CA ALA A 2 -26.54 0.55 28.02
C ALA A 2 -25.23 -0.19 27.77
N CYS A 3 -25.31 -1.29 27.03
CA CYS A 3 -24.14 -1.97 26.48
C CYS A 3 -23.46 -1.02 25.50
N VAL A 4 -22.33 -0.41 25.91
CA VAL A 4 -21.49 0.37 24.99
C VAL A 4 -20.81 -0.63 24.07
N MET A 5 -21.33 -0.82 22.86
CA MET A 5 -20.61 -1.48 21.76
C MET A 5 -19.30 -0.72 21.55
N GLN A 6 -18.19 -1.27 22.06
CA GLN A 6 -16.86 -0.78 21.71
C GLN A 6 -16.68 -0.95 20.21
N ARG A 7 -16.72 0.15 19.46
CA ARG A 7 -16.33 0.18 18.04
C ARG A 7 -14.88 -0.25 17.95
N ARG A 8 -14.63 -1.42 17.36
CA ARG A 8 -13.28 -1.85 17.01
C ARG A 8 -12.73 -0.89 15.96
N LEU A 9 -11.78 -0.03 16.36
CA LEU A 9 -11.02 0.80 15.44
C LEU A 9 -10.25 -0.11 14.49
N ARG A 10 -10.31 0.17 13.19
CA ARG A 10 -9.55 -0.54 12.17
C ARG A 10 -8.29 0.24 11.84
N TRP A 11 -7.15 -0.42 11.92
CA TRP A 11 -5.85 0.17 11.64
C TRP A 11 -5.44 -0.08 10.19
N VAL A 12 -4.94 0.96 9.55
CA VAL A 12 -4.48 0.95 8.17
C VAL A 12 -3.14 1.65 8.08
N ILE A 13 -2.27 1.14 7.19
CA ILE A 13 -1.08 1.88 6.76
C ILE A 13 -1.19 2.21 5.28
N MET A 14 -0.56 3.33 4.91
CA MET A 14 -0.30 3.66 3.53
C MET A 14 1.01 3.02 3.08
N VAL A 15 0.94 2.17 2.07
CA VAL A 15 2.08 1.54 1.41
C VAL A 15 2.53 2.47 0.30
N GLU A 16 3.51 3.32 0.63
CA GLU A 16 4.02 4.37 -0.27
C GLU A 16 5.54 4.41 -0.37
N VAL A 17 6.26 3.65 0.46
CA VAL A 17 7.72 3.54 0.43
C VAL A 17 8.11 2.14 -0.08
N PRO A 18 8.99 2.02 -1.11
CA PRO A 18 9.33 0.72 -1.72
C PRO A 18 9.87 -0.32 -0.75
N SER A 19 10.53 0.10 0.34
CA SER A 19 11.03 -0.82 1.38
C SER A 19 9.92 -1.68 1.99
N VAL A 20 8.70 -1.13 2.13
CA VAL A 20 7.53 -1.84 2.68
C VAL A 20 7.17 -3.05 1.84
N CYS A 21 7.36 -3.00 0.51
CA CYS A 21 7.05 -4.11 -0.39
C CYS A 21 7.84 -5.40 -0.06
N TYR A 22 9.04 -5.25 0.50
CA TYR A 22 9.93 -6.36 0.83
C TYR A 22 9.64 -6.99 2.20
N ILE A 23 8.92 -6.28 3.07
CA ILE A 23 8.60 -6.71 4.44
C ILE A 23 7.09 -6.63 4.73
N ILE A 24 6.26 -6.66 3.68
CA ILE A 24 4.81 -6.45 3.81
C ILE A 24 4.13 -7.56 4.61
N ASP A 25 4.73 -8.75 4.63
CA ASP A 25 4.29 -9.87 5.45
C ASP A 25 4.40 -9.57 6.95
N HIS A 26 5.43 -8.85 7.38
CA HIS A 26 5.54 -8.38 8.78
C HIS A 26 4.43 -7.40 9.14
N PHE A 27 4.05 -6.51 8.22
CA PHE A 27 2.95 -5.58 8.46
C PHE A 27 1.58 -6.26 8.45
N CYS A 28 1.44 -7.41 7.80
CA CYS A 28 0.17 -8.14 7.77
C CYS A 28 -0.30 -8.54 9.17
N ASP A 29 0.58 -8.76 10.14
CA ASP A 29 0.18 -9.14 11.49
C ASP A 29 -0.32 -7.93 12.32
N GLU A 30 0.08 -6.71 11.95
CA GLU A 30 -0.13 -5.48 12.72
C GLU A 30 -1.33 -4.63 12.25
N VAL A 31 -1.77 -4.78 10.99
CA VAL A 31 -2.82 -3.92 10.40
C VAL A 31 -4.04 -4.72 9.95
N ASP A 32 -5.20 -4.06 9.85
CA ASP A 32 -6.42 -4.69 9.36
C ASP A 32 -6.48 -4.70 7.82
N PHE A 33 -5.94 -3.66 7.17
CA PHE A 33 -5.85 -3.55 5.71
C PHE A 33 -4.75 -2.56 5.28
N PHE A 34 -4.46 -2.55 3.98
CA PHE A 34 -3.46 -1.68 3.35
C PHE A 34 -4.12 -0.69 2.39
N SER A 35 -3.57 0.52 2.32
CA SER A 35 -3.87 1.50 1.28
C SER A 35 -2.64 1.73 0.42
N ILE A 36 -2.77 1.87 -0.90
CA ILE A 36 -1.63 2.10 -1.79
C ILE A 36 -1.49 3.60 -2.05
N GLY A 37 -0.37 4.19 -1.62
CA GLY A 37 0.01 5.56 -1.97
C GLY A 37 0.77 5.58 -3.30
N SER A 38 0.05 5.38 -4.42
CA SER A 38 0.69 5.22 -5.73
C SER A 38 1.51 6.42 -6.18
N ASN A 39 1.17 7.61 -5.69
CA ASN A 39 1.87 8.84 -5.98
C ASN A 39 3.31 8.81 -5.48
N ASP A 40 3.47 8.72 -4.16
CA ASP A 40 4.77 8.74 -3.51
C ASP A 40 5.54 7.45 -3.81
N MET A 41 4.84 6.32 -3.94
CA MET A 41 5.45 5.06 -4.36
C MET A 41 6.11 5.16 -5.74
N THR A 42 5.43 5.75 -6.73
CA THR A 42 6.00 5.93 -8.07
C THR A 42 7.20 6.87 -8.03
N GLN A 43 7.11 7.95 -7.26
CA GLN A 43 8.19 8.91 -7.09
C GLN A 43 9.44 8.27 -6.46
N TYR A 44 9.30 7.50 -5.39
CA TYR A 44 10.42 6.82 -4.74
C TYR A 44 10.95 5.63 -5.53
N LEU A 45 10.08 4.86 -6.18
CA LEU A 45 10.49 3.69 -6.97
C LEU A 45 11.34 4.08 -8.18
N TYR A 46 11.01 5.20 -8.84
CA TYR A 46 11.75 5.67 -10.02
C TYR A 46 12.74 6.79 -9.74
N ALA A 47 12.81 7.28 -8.50
CA ALA A 47 13.58 8.47 -8.12
C ALA A 47 13.23 9.69 -9.00
N VAL A 48 11.94 9.89 -9.28
CA VAL A 48 11.42 10.97 -10.13
C VAL A 48 10.48 11.86 -9.33
N ASP A 49 10.87 13.12 -9.13
CA ASP A 49 9.99 14.16 -8.60
C ASP A 49 8.99 14.61 -9.67
N ARG A 50 7.70 14.32 -9.44
CA ARG A 50 6.61 14.69 -10.36
C ARG A 50 6.41 16.20 -10.53
N ASN A 51 6.87 17.00 -9.57
CA ASN A 51 6.74 18.46 -9.60
C ASN A 51 7.93 19.13 -10.30
N ASN A 52 8.98 18.38 -10.63
CA ASN A 52 10.14 18.89 -11.34
C ASN A 52 9.98 18.72 -12.86
N PRO A 53 9.79 19.80 -13.65
CA PRO A 53 9.52 19.71 -15.09
C PRO A 53 10.62 19.02 -15.90
N ARG A 54 11.85 18.94 -15.38
CA ARG A 54 12.97 18.29 -16.07
C ARG A 54 12.87 16.77 -16.06
N VAL A 55 12.18 16.20 -15.08
CA VAL A 55 12.10 14.74 -14.87
C VAL A 55 10.67 14.22 -14.82
N SER A 56 9.66 15.08 -14.64
CA SER A 56 8.25 14.69 -14.59
C SER A 56 7.75 13.87 -15.80
N PRO A 57 8.29 13.98 -17.04
CA PRO A 57 7.92 13.07 -18.13
C PRO A 57 8.29 11.60 -17.89
N LEU A 58 9.21 11.31 -16.98
CA LEU A 58 9.61 9.94 -16.59
C LEU A 58 8.68 9.35 -15.51
N TYR A 59 7.82 10.16 -14.89
CA TYR A 59 6.86 9.69 -13.89
C TYR A 59 5.76 8.89 -14.58
N ASN A 60 5.77 7.57 -14.38
CA ASN A 60 4.78 6.67 -14.98
C ASN A 60 4.34 5.58 -13.97
N PRO A 61 3.10 5.66 -13.43
CA PRO A 61 2.59 4.70 -12.45
C PRO A 61 2.06 3.39 -13.07
N ILE A 62 2.15 3.19 -14.39
CA ILE A 62 1.66 1.99 -15.09
C ILE A 62 2.76 1.20 -15.79
N THR A 63 4.02 1.39 -15.41
CA THR A 63 5.12 0.59 -15.97
C THR A 63 5.06 -0.86 -15.44
N PRO A 64 5.67 -1.81 -16.17
CA PRO A 64 5.69 -3.22 -15.74
C PRO A 64 6.31 -3.45 -14.35
N SER A 65 7.31 -2.65 -13.93
CA SER A 65 7.93 -2.80 -12.62
C SER A 65 7.01 -2.37 -11.48
N PHE A 66 6.28 -1.26 -11.64
CA PHE A 66 5.28 -0.83 -10.67
C PHE A 66 4.14 -1.85 -10.54
N LEU A 67 3.62 -2.33 -11.68
CA LEU A 67 2.55 -3.32 -11.70
C LEU A 67 2.96 -4.66 -11.06
N ARG A 68 4.19 -5.13 -11.30
CA ARG A 68 4.73 -6.33 -10.64
C ARG A 68 4.90 -6.14 -9.13
N MET A 69 5.38 -4.98 -8.70
CA MET A 69 5.46 -4.65 -7.27
C MET A 69 4.08 -4.63 -6.61
N LEU A 70 3.08 -4.00 -7.26
CA LEU A 70 1.69 -4.04 -6.78
C LEU A 70 1.15 -5.47 -6.71
N GLN A 71 1.42 -6.28 -7.73
CA GLN A 71 1.02 -7.69 -7.73
C GLN A 71 1.64 -8.43 -6.54
N GLN A 72 2.92 -8.22 -6.24
CA GLN A 72 3.59 -8.81 -5.08
C GLN A 72 2.89 -8.42 -3.77
N ILE A 73 2.67 -7.12 -3.56
CA ILE A 73 1.95 -6.59 -2.38
C ILE A 73 0.59 -7.27 -2.22
N ILE A 74 -0.21 -7.27 -3.29
CA ILE A 74 -1.58 -7.78 -3.28
C ILE A 74 -1.58 -9.30 -3.04
N THR A 75 -0.68 -10.04 -3.68
CA THR A 75 -0.58 -11.49 -3.50
C THR A 75 -0.19 -11.84 -2.06
N THR A 76 0.80 -11.17 -1.47
CA THR A 76 1.20 -11.41 -0.07
C THR A 76 0.08 -11.04 0.91
N ALA A 77 -0.58 -9.89 0.71
CA ALA A 77 -1.70 -9.47 1.56
C ALA A 77 -2.90 -10.44 1.48
N HIS A 78 -3.20 -10.97 0.29
CA HIS A 78 -4.23 -12.01 0.12
C HIS A 78 -3.87 -13.32 0.84
N GLN A 79 -2.62 -13.78 0.71
CA GLN A 79 -2.14 -15.00 1.39
C GLN A 79 -2.27 -14.90 2.91
N ARG A 80 -2.11 -13.69 3.47
CA ARG A 80 -2.27 -13.41 4.91
C ARG A 80 -3.71 -13.04 5.32
N GLY A 81 -4.66 -13.03 4.38
CA GLY A 81 -6.07 -12.69 4.64
C GLY A 81 -6.32 -11.22 5.00
N LYS A 82 -5.36 -10.33 4.75
CA LYS A 82 -5.42 -8.89 5.04
C LYS A 82 -5.87 -8.04 3.85
N TRP A 83 -6.21 -8.69 2.73
CA TRP A 83 -6.82 -8.03 1.57
C TRP A 83 -8.29 -8.42 1.42
N GLY A 84 -9.19 -7.41 1.43
CA GLY A 84 -10.59 -7.57 1.04
C GLY A 84 -11.52 -8.34 1.98
N ARG A 85 -11.11 -8.76 3.18
CA ARG A 85 -11.96 -9.61 4.05
C ARG A 85 -12.98 -8.90 4.96
N HIS A 86 -13.06 -7.57 5.02
CA HIS A 86 -13.97 -6.89 5.97
C HIS A 86 -14.46 -5.49 5.54
N LEU A 87 -14.97 -5.35 4.32
CA LEU A 87 -15.82 -4.21 3.90
C LEU A 87 -17.30 -4.63 3.71
N ARG A 88 -17.82 -5.43 4.65
CA ARG A 88 -19.27 -5.48 4.93
C ARG A 88 -19.51 -4.86 6.30
#